data_AF-A0A937RPC8-F1
#
_entry.id   AF-A0A937RPC8-F1
#
_cell.length_a   1.000
_cell.length_b   1.000
_cell.length_c   1.000
_cell.angle_alpha   90.00
_cell.angle_beta   90.00
_cell.angle_gamma   90.00
#
_symmetry.space_group_name_H-M   'P 1'
#
loop_
_entity.id
_entity.type
_entity.pdbx_description
1 polymer ?
#
loop_
_entity_poly.entity_id
_entity_poly.type
_entity_poly.pdbx_seq_one_letter_code
_entity_poly.pdbx_strand_id
1 'polypeptide(L)' 'MEIPDLADLIWLFEDEPTSEIDSPWPVGLHSFRLARGEQEVLFSLDPLPGDAYITLFAAGKEIASLAAGSGALST' A
#
# COMPACT_ATOMS: atom_id res chain seq x y z
N MET A 1 -12.20 6.55 8.66
CA MET A 1 -10.88 7.04 8.22
C MET A 1 -11.13 8.16 7.22
N GLU A 2 -10.38 9.27 7.26
CA GLU A 2 -10.41 10.21 6.14
C GLU A 2 -9.59 9.62 4.98
N ILE A 3 -10.16 9.58 3.78
CA ILE A 3 -9.49 9.04 2.59
C ILE A 3 -8.54 10.12 2.05
N PRO A 4 -7.23 9.86 1.98
CA PRO A 4 -6.27 10.83 1.44
C PRO A 4 -6.54 11.14 -0.04
N ASP A 5 -6.10 12.31 -0.50
CA ASP A 5 -6.10 12.62 -1.92
C ASP A 5 -5.10 11.72 -2.65
N LEU A 6 -5.48 11.22 -3.83
CA LEU A 6 -4.63 10.33 -4.60
C LEU A 6 -3.36 11.03 -5.09
N ALA A 7 -3.45 12.31 -5.49
CA ALA A 7 -2.30 13.06 -5.97
C ALA A 7 -1.26 13.27 -4.87
N ASP A 8 -1.71 13.48 -3.63
CA ASP A 8 -0.82 13.57 -2.47
C ASP A 8 -0.09 12.25 -2.21
N LEU A 9 -0.78 11.11 -2.34
CA LEU A 9 -0.16 9.79 -2.20
C LEU A 9 0.83 9.49 -3.32
N ILE A 10 0.49 9.81 -4.58
CA ILE A 10 1.41 9.68 -5.72
C ILE A 10 2.67 10.50 -5.49
N TRP A 11 2.52 11.74 -5.00
CA TRP A 11 3.66 12.59 -4.69
C TRP A 11 4.58 11.97 -3.61
N LEU A 12 4.02 11.31 -2.60
CA LEU A 12 4.79 10.64 -1.55
C LEU A 12 5.56 9.41 -2.05
N PHE A 13 4.97 8.65 -2.98
CA PHE A 13 5.53 7.39 -3.47
C PHE A 13 6.22 7.50 -4.84
N GLU A 14 6.30 8.71 -5.38
CA GLU A 14 6.97 9.08 -6.64
C GLU A 14 6.33 8.47 -7.91
N ASP A 15 5.33 7.57 -7.80
CA ASP A 15 4.65 6.85 -8.89
C ASP A 15 3.14 6.59 -8.63
N GLU A 16 2.39 6.26 -9.70
CA GLU A 16 1.00 5.81 -9.62
C GLU A 16 0.87 4.42 -8.95
N PRO A 17 -0.20 4.17 -8.17
CA PRO A 17 -0.41 2.86 -7.57
C PRO A 17 -0.77 1.81 -8.63
N THR A 18 -0.37 0.57 -8.37
CA THR A 18 -0.89 -0.60 -9.07
C THR A 18 -2.08 -1.18 -8.33
N SER A 19 -3.11 -1.62 -9.04
CA SER A 19 -4.26 -2.33 -8.48
C SER A 19 -4.35 -3.75 -9.03
N GLU A 20 -4.72 -4.73 -8.20
CA GLU A 20 -4.90 -6.13 -8.65
C GLU A 20 -6.11 -6.30 -9.58
N ILE A 21 -7.12 -5.47 -9.35
CA ILE A 21 -8.32 -5.35 -10.18
C ILE A 21 -8.34 -3.91 -10.68
N ASP A 22 -8.67 -3.69 -11.95
CA ASP A 22 -8.82 -2.35 -12.56
C ASP A 22 -10.01 -1.61 -11.93
N SER A 23 -9.78 -1.07 -10.73
CA SER A 23 -10.75 -0.37 -9.90
C SER A 23 -10.27 1.06 -9.72
N PRO A 24 -11.13 2.06 -9.93
CA PRO A 24 -10.74 3.45 -9.74
C PRO A 24 -10.47 3.71 -8.26
N TRP A 25 -9.52 4.59 -7.94
CA TRP A 25 -9.40 5.12 -6.58
C TRP A 25 -10.72 5.75 -6.11
N PRO A 26 -11.16 5.57 -4.85
CA PRO A 26 -10.54 4.81 -3.77
C PRO A 26 -11.10 3.38 -3.60
N VAL A 27 -11.56 2.73 -4.67
CA VAL A 27 -12.19 1.41 -4.62
C VAL A 27 -11.13 0.31 -4.77
N GLY A 28 -11.13 -0.64 -3.84
CA GLY A 28 -10.26 -1.82 -3.87
C GLY A 28 -8.86 -1.54 -3.36
N LEU A 29 -8.00 -2.56 -3.48
CA LEU A 29 -6.62 -2.49 -3.00
C LEU A 29 -5.70 -1.81 -4.01
N HIS A 30 -5.11 -0.69 -3.59
CA HIS A 30 -4.13 0.08 -4.35
C HIS A 30 -2.76 -0.04 -3.70
N SER A 31 -1.74 -0.40 -4.46
CA SER A 31 -0.38 -0.61 -3.96
C SER A 31 0.60 0.41 -4.54
N PHE A 32 1.24 1.17 -3.66
CA PHE A 32 2.27 2.15 -3.98
C PHE A 32 3.63 1.58 -3.65
N ARG A 33 4.58 1.70 -4.58
CA ARG A 33 5.92 1.12 -4.44
C ARG A 33 6.94 2.24 -4.26
N LEU A 34 7.81 2.11 -3.27
CA LEU A 34 8.99 2.95 -3.10
C LEU A 34 10.25 2.09 -3.08
N ALA A 35 11.19 2.36 -4.00
CA ALA A 35 12.44 1.61 -4.11
C ALA A 35 13.68 2.51 -3.92
N ARG A 36 14.66 2.02 -3.16
CA ARG A 36 15.98 2.65 -2.96
C ARG A 36 17.06 1.57 -3.02
N GLY A 37 17.73 1.43 -4.17
CA GLY A 37 18.72 0.37 -4.36
C GLY A 37 18.07 -1.02 -4.33
N GLU A 38 18.55 -1.89 -3.45
CA GLU A 38 17.98 -3.25 -3.27
C GLU A 38 16.81 -3.31 -2.28
N GLN A 39 16.47 -2.18 -1.66
CA GLN A 39 15.39 -2.08 -0.68
C GLN A 39 14.13 -1.57 -1.36
N GLU A 40 13.01 -2.22 -1.07
CA GLU A 40 11.70 -1.81 -1.56
C GLU A 40 10.67 -1.88 -0.43
N VAL A 41 9.77 -0.91 -0.41
CA VAL A 41 8.59 -0.92 0.44
C VAL A 41 7.35 -0.84 -0.45
N LEU A 42 6.42 -1.76 -0.22
CA LEU A 42 5.11 -1.77 -0.84
C LEU A 42 4.07 -1.36 0.20
N PHE A 43 3.40 -0.24 -0.07
CA PHE A 43 2.29 0.27 0.74
C PHE A 43 0.99 -0.05 0.03
N SER A 44 0.20 -0.96 0.56
CA SER A 44 -1.11 -1.32 -0.01
C SER A 44 -2.24 -0.79 0.87
N LEU A 45 -3.24 -0.16 0.27
CA LEU A 45 -4.35 0.46 0.96
C LEU A 45 -5.66 0.10 0.24
N ASP A 46 -6.63 -0.40 0.99
CA ASP A 46 -8.04 -0.43 0.61
C ASP A 46 -8.78 0.62 1.45
N PRO A 47 -8.97 1.85 0.90
CA PRO A 47 -9.39 3.00 1.71
C PRO A 47 -10.80 2.87 2.28
N LEU A 48 -11.70 2.12 1.62
CA LEU A 48 -13.10 1.98 2.02
C LEU A 48 -13.28 1.11 3.29
N PRO A 49 -12.78 -0.14 3.35
CA PRO A 49 -12.74 -0.90 4.60
C PRO A 49 -11.71 -0.34 5.59
N GLY A 50 -10.75 0.46 5.12
CA GLY A 50 -9.69 1.05 5.95
C GLY A 50 -8.58 0.06 6.28
N ASP A 51 -8.32 -0.89 5.37
CA ASP A 51 -7.27 -1.88 5.51
C ASP A 51 -5.98 -1.38 4.83
N ALA A 52 -4.86 -1.50 5.53
CA ALA A 52 -3.56 -1.05 5.10
C ALA A 52 -2.49 -2.13 5.37
N TYR A 53 -1.57 -2.29 4.43
CA TYR A 53 -0.47 -3.24 4.49
C TYR A 53 0.83 -2.54 4.14
N ILE A 54 1.89 -2.90 4.85
CA ILE A 54 3.26 -2.48 4.54
C ILE A 54 4.12 -3.73 4.41
N THR A 55 4.65 -3.96 3.22
CA THR A 55 5.54 -5.08 2.95
C THR A 55 6.93 -4.57 2.60
N LEU A 56 7.95 -5.08 3.30
CA LEU A 56 9.35 -4.75 3.08
C LEU A 56 10.03 -5.85 2.28
N PHE A 57 10.80 -5.45 1.28
CA PHE A 57 11.61 -6.33 0.44
C PHE A 57 13.08 -5.93 0.51
N ALA A 58 13.95 -6.94 0.46
CA ALA A 58 15.39 -6.77 0.25
C ALA A 58 15.86 -7.74 -0.84
N ALA A 59 16.54 -7.22 -1.87
CA ALA A 59 16.98 -7.97 -3.04
C ALA A 59 15.83 -8.78 -3.69
N GLY A 60 14.63 -8.17 -3.76
CA GLY A 60 13.43 -8.79 -4.32
C GLY A 60 12.75 -9.85 -3.45
N LYS A 61 13.23 -10.07 -2.23
CA LYS A 61 12.64 -11.02 -1.28
C LYS A 61 11.89 -10.29 -0.18
N GLU A 62 10.66 -10.72 0.10
CA GLU A 62 9.91 -10.24 1.27
C GLU A 62 10.65 -10.61 2.56
N ILE A 63 10.85 -9.62 3.42
CA ILE A 63 11.54 -9.77 4.71
C ILE A 63 10.63 -9.49 5.90
N ALA A 64 9.57 -8.68 5.73
CA ALA A 64 8.60 -8.37 6.77
C ALA A 64 7.29 -7.84 6.16
N SER A 65 6.19 -8.09 6.85
CA SER A 65 4.86 -7.57 6.50
C SER A 65 4.15 -7.07 7.76
N LEU A 66 3.51 -5.92 7.67
CA LEU A 66 2.64 -5.35 8.70
C LEU A 66 1.25 -5.15 8.10
N ALA A 67 0.21 -5.48 8.86
CA ALA A 67 -1.17 -5.25 8.47
C ALA A 67 -1.88 -4.44 9.56
N ALA A 68 -2.67 -3.45 9.15
CA ALA A 68 -3.54 -2.66 10.00
C ALA A 68 -4.91 -2.58 9.33
N GLY A 69 -5.99 -2.83 10.07
CA GLY A 69 -7.31 -2.90 9.48
C GLY A 69 -8.36 -3.32 10.48
N SER A 70 -9.64 -3.22 10.11
CA SER A 70 -10.75 -3.52 11.02
C SER A 70 -10.80 -5.00 11.45
N GLY A 71 -10.05 -5.88 10.77
CA GLY A 71 -9.84 -7.29 11.15
C GLY A 71 -8.47 -7.62 11.78
N ALA A 72 -7.56 -6.64 11.94
CA ALA A 72 -6.18 -6.89 12.36
C ALA A 72 -5.99 -7.01 13.89
N LEU A 73 -7.04 -6.84 14.70
CA LEU A 73 -7.03 -7.12 16.14
C LEU A 73 -7.45 -8.56 16.42
N SER A 74 -6.66 -9.54 15.97
CA SER A 74 -6.76 -10.94 16.40
C SER A 74 -5.42 -11.63 16.17
N THR A 75 -4.40 -11.25 16.93
CA THR A 75 -3.22 -12.08 17.21
C THR A 75 -2.84 -11.92 18.66
#